data_AF-A0A182U1N3-F1
#
_entry.id   AF-A0A182U1N3-F1
#
_cell.length_a   1.000
_cell.length_b   1.000
_cell.length_c   1.000
_cell.angle_alpha   90.00
_cell.angle_beta   90.00
_cell.angle_gamma   90.00
#
_symmetry.space_group_name_H-M   'P 1'
#
loop_
_entity.id
_entity.type
_entity.pdbx_description
1 polymer ?
#
loop_
_entity_poly.entity_id
_entity_poly.type
_entity_poly.pdbx_seq_one_letter_code
_entity_poly.pdbx_strand_id
1 'polypeptide(L)'
;MRLTAVLAALVLSHHPPEGATDRHCEANARKIVHRFYPLRHCQRSNRTVIGFINVQSVRECADYARDKQGLAFNFAPVKRNNTNWYDVVREREQNQSTVSSWKPAPPRVASFGFEDFYNCHVLDCPEYRNLSTIVNDTRFDYYTLYARLLPASNATCIPSIGMFLFDDTKLNYSNAYNVCVSAGGSLAHIASDARTFQLSKYIASLPEMNYTTNNSTDTTSAIEPLYYVGLNETVKNRFFTSADERLDCFRFRAWAPGHPAYV
;
A
#
# COMPACT_ATOMS: atom_id res chain seq x y z
N MET A 1 -8.54 -73.48 -12.50
CA MET A 1 -8.70 -72.26 -11.68
C MET A 1 -7.41 -71.46 -11.77
N ARG A 2 -7.43 -70.28 -12.40
CA ARG A 2 -6.29 -69.35 -12.42
C ARG A 2 -6.54 -68.30 -11.34
N LEU A 3 -5.69 -68.25 -10.32
CA LEU A 3 -5.67 -67.14 -9.36
C LEU A 3 -5.00 -65.93 -10.04
N THR A 4 -5.77 -64.89 -10.32
CA THR A 4 -5.22 -63.56 -10.63
C THR A 4 -5.04 -62.80 -9.32
N ALA A 5 -3.79 -62.65 -8.87
CA ALA A 5 -3.44 -61.75 -7.78
C ALA A 5 -3.38 -60.32 -8.32
N VAL A 6 -4.27 -59.45 -7.84
CA VAL A 6 -4.23 -58.02 -8.14
C VAL A 6 -3.23 -57.36 -7.18
N LEU A 7 -2.06 -57.02 -7.69
CA LEU A 7 -1.10 -56.15 -6.98
C LEU A 7 -1.61 -54.71 -7.07
N ALA A 8 -2.36 -54.29 -6.05
CA ALA A 8 -2.67 -52.88 -5.86
C ALA A 8 -1.41 -52.17 -5.35
N ALA A 9 -0.70 -51.48 -6.24
CA ALA A 9 0.34 -50.55 -5.85
C ALA A 9 -0.33 -49.34 -5.17
N LEU A 10 -0.33 -49.32 -3.85
CA LEU A 10 -0.63 -48.12 -3.07
C LEU A 10 0.49 -47.10 -3.34
N VAL A 11 0.26 -46.24 -4.32
CA VAL A 11 1.03 -45.00 -4.48
C VAL A 11 0.68 -44.14 -3.27
N LEU A 12 1.51 -44.21 -2.23
CA LEU A 12 1.50 -43.26 -1.14
C LEU A 12 1.95 -41.91 -1.71
N SER A 13 1.01 -41.17 -2.30
CA SER A 13 1.19 -39.74 -2.56
C SER A 13 1.49 -39.08 -1.22
N HIS A 14 2.76 -38.79 -0.96
CA HIS A 14 3.18 -37.91 0.12
C HIS A 14 2.69 -36.51 -0.22
N HIS A 15 1.40 -36.24 0.02
CA HIS A 15 0.93 -34.89 0.19
C HIS A 15 1.66 -34.33 1.42
N PRO A 16 2.45 -33.26 1.29
CA PRO A 16 3.00 -32.60 2.46
C PRO A 16 1.83 -32.21 3.38
N PRO A 17 1.96 -32.41 4.70
CA PRO A 17 0.86 -32.18 5.62
C PRO A 17 0.41 -30.72 5.53
N GLU A 18 -0.89 -30.51 5.31
CA GLU A 18 -1.56 -29.21 5.15
C GLU A 18 -1.18 -28.20 6.27
N GLY A 19 -0.74 -28.67 7.43
CA GLY A 19 -0.34 -27.82 8.57
C GLY A 19 1.05 -27.17 8.48
N ALA A 20 1.95 -27.61 7.59
CA ALA A 20 3.29 -27.00 7.46
C ALA A 20 3.28 -25.74 6.56
N THR A 21 2.40 -25.74 5.55
CA THR A 21 2.13 -24.58 4.69
C THR A 21 1.43 -23.46 5.45
N ASP A 22 0.49 -23.79 6.34
CA ASP A 22 -0.32 -22.81 7.06
C ASP A 22 0.52 -21.99 8.05
N ARG A 23 1.37 -22.65 8.86
CA ARG A 23 2.27 -21.96 9.81
C ARG A 23 3.27 -21.02 9.12
N HIS A 24 3.75 -21.39 7.94
CA HIS A 24 4.69 -20.56 7.18
C HIS A 24 4.01 -19.31 6.61
N CYS A 25 2.79 -19.48 6.08
CA CYS A 25 2.01 -18.36 5.56
C CYS A 25 1.55 -17.42 6.67
N GLU A 26 1.13 -17.94 7.83
CA GLU A 26 0.84 -17.14 9.03
C GLU A 26 2.05 -16.33 9.51
N ALA A 27 3.24 -16.95 9.52
CA ALA A 27 4.47 -16.25 9.91
C ALA A 27 4.81 -15.11 8.93
N ASN A 28 4.65 -15.33 7.62
CA ASN A 28 4.86 -14.29 6.60
C ASN A 28 3.84 -13.15 6.73
N ALA A 29 2.56 -13.47 6.94
CA ALA A 29 1.51 -12.48 7.15
C ALA A 29 1.77 -11.57 8.36
N ARG A 30 2.35 -12.12 9.44
CA ARG A 30 2.73 -11.34 10.64
C ARG A 30 3.94 -10.43 10.43
N LYS A 31 4.76 -10.67 9.39
CA LYS A 31 5.98 -9.92 9.10
C LYS A 31 5.69 -8.52 8.55
N ILE A 32 4.57 -8.36 7.82
CA ILE A 32 4.20 -7.09 7.19
C ILE A 32 3.37 -6.25 8.17
N VAL A 33 4.08 -5.46 8.98
CA VAL A 33 3.44 -4.41 9.80
C VAL A 33 3.81 -3.06 9.20
N HIS A 34 2.86 -2.41 8.52
CA HIS A 34 3.01 -1.04 8.03
C HIS A 34 3.23 -0.10 9.22
N ARG A 35 4.46 0.35 9.44
CA ARG A 35 4.82 1.24 10.55
C ARG A 35 4.91 2.67 10.04
N PHE A 36 4.12 3.55 10.64
CA PHE A 36 4.16 4.97 10.36
C PHE A 36 5.17 5.63 11.28
N TYR A 37 5.90 6.59 10.73
CA TYR A 37 6.89 7.37 11.45
C TYR A 37 6.62 8.86 11.25
N PRO A 38 6.86 9.70 12.27
CA PRO A 38 6.74 11.14 12.12
C PRO A 38 7.79 11.63 11.12
N LEU A 39 7.35 12.42 10.14
CA LEU A 39 8.25 13.07 9.19
C LEU A 39 8.31 14.58 9.42
N ARG A 40 7.18 15.21 9.79
CA ARG A 40 7.12 16.64 10.11
C ARG A 40 6.30 16.89 11.36
N HIS A 41 6.72 17.88 12.14
CA HIS A 41 6.00 18.35 13.31
C HIS A 41 5.40 19.73 13.06
N CYS A 42 4.27 20.03 13.70
CA CYS A 42 3.55 21.30 13.55
C CYS A 42 3.16 21.62 12.09
N GLN A 43 2.94 20.55 11.32
CA GLN A 43 2.70 20.59 9.89
C GLN A 43 1.76 19.44 9.52
N ARG A 44 0.87 19.68 8.56
CA ARG A 44 -0.01 18.66 7.98
C ARG A 44 0.12 18.64 6.46
N SER A 45 -0.14 17.49 5.88
CA SER A 45 -0.30 17.33 4.44
C SER A 45 -1.73 17.68 4.02
N ASN A 46 -1.87 18.41 2.92
CA ASN A 46 -3.13 18.69 2.24
C ASN A 46 -3.41 17.72 1.09
N ARG A 47 -2.82 16.51 1.13
CA ARG A 47 -3.15 15.41 0.22
C ARG A 47 -4.57 14.91 0.45
N THR A 48 -5.07 14.12 -0.48
CA THR A 48 -6.42 13.56 -0.43
C THR A 48 -6.64 12.76 0.85
N VAL A 49 -7.62 13.18 1.65
CA VAL A 49 -8.02 12.47 2.86
C VAL A 49 -9.04 11.40 2.50
N ILE A 50 -8.79 10.16 2.92
CA ILE A 50 -9.68 9.00 2.72
C ILE A 50 -10.39 8.55 3.99
N GLY A 51 -10.09 9.18 5.12
CA GLY A 51 -10.75 8.88 6.38
C GLY A 51 -10.47 9.92 7.46
N PHE A 52 -11.50 10.20 8.24
CA PHE A 52 -11.44 11.06 9.41
C PHE A 52 -11.86 10.28 10.65
N ILE A 53 -11.17 10.47 11.77
CA ILE A 53 -11.56 9.92 13.07
C ILE A 53 -11.01 10.77 14.22
N ASN A 54 -11.67 10.71 15.38
CA ASN A 54 -11.13 11.22 16.64
C ASN A 54 -10.59 10.07 17.48
N VAL A 55 -9.30 10.11 17.80
CA VAL A 55 -8.60 9.06 18.55
C VAL A 55 -7.68 9.65 19.61
N GLN A 56 -7.34 8.89 20.64
CA GLN A 56 -6.57 9.44 21.77
C GLN A 56 -5.06 9.39 21.53
N SER A 57 -4.60 8.51 20.65
CA SER A 57 -3.19 8.24 20.45
C SER A 57 -2.79 8.13 18.97
N VAL A 58 -1.51 8.43 18.69
CA VAL A 58 -0.89 8.21 17.37
C VAL A 58 -1.05 6.74 16.94
N ARG A 59 -1.00 5.80 17.90
CA ARG A 59 -1.14 4.36 17.63
C ARG A 59 -2.53 4.04 17.08
N GLU A 60 -3.59 4.54 17.71
CA GLU A 60 -4.96 4.36 17.22
C GLU A 60 -5.16 4.99 15.83
N CYS A 61 -4.59 6.17 15.58
CA CYS A 61 -4.63 6.78 14.24
C CYS A 61 -3.89 5.91 13.21
N ALA A 62 -2.74 5.34 13.57
CA ALA A 62 -2.00 4.42 12.72
C ALA A 62 -2.76 3.11 12.46
N ASP A 63 -3.48 2.57 13.46
CA ASP A 63 -4.31 1.39 13.30
C ASP A 63 -5.48 1.66 12.35
N TYR A 64 -6.15 2.81 12.50
CA TYR A 64 -7.19 3.24 11.58
C TYR A 64 -6.66 3.49 10.16
N ALA A 65 -5.46 4.06 10.02
CA ALA A 65 -4.81 4.23 8.73
C ALA A 65 -4.54 2.87 8.05
N ARG A 66 -4.15 1.83 8.81
CA ARG A 66 -3.99 0.47 8.25
C ARG A 66 -5.31 -0.13 7.76
N ASP A 67 -6.37 0.03 8.54
CA ASP A 67 -7.71 -0.44 8.17
C ASP A 67 -8.20 0.21 6.86
N LYS A 68 -7.99 1.52 6.74
CA LYS A 68 -8.30 2.30 5.53
C LYS A 68 -7.27 2.15 4.40
N GLN A 69 -6.25 1.32 4.58
CA GLN A 69 -5.14 1.16 3.64
C GLN A 69 -4.44 2.49 3.29
N GLY A 70 -4.46 3.46 4.19
CA GLY A 70 -3.78 4.74 4.04
C GLY A 70 -2.27 4.60 4.08
N LEU A 71 -1.58 5.45 3.32
CA LEU A 71 -0.12 5.43 3.22
C LEU A 71 0.56 6.51 4.08
N ALA A 72 -0.23 7.46 4.58
CA ALA A 72 0.19 8.49 5.51
C ALA A 72 -1.02 8.98 6.34
N PHE A 73 -0.76 9.78 7.36
CA PHE A 73 -1.81 10.47 8.08
C PHE A 73 -1.30 11.75 8.75
N ASN A 74 -2.23 12.68 8.99
CA ASN A 74 -2.02 13.81 9.89
C ASN A 74 -2.63 13.46 11.25
N PHE A 75 -1.91 13.71 12.35
CA PHE A 75 -2.43 13.50 13.70
C PHE A 75 -2.22 14.71 14.60
N ALA A 76 -3.28 15.17 15.25
CA ALA A 76 -3.26 16.27 16.22
C ALA A 76 -3.33 15.70 17.66
N PRO A 77 -2.23 15.79 18.44
CA PRO A 77 -2.22 15.29 19.82
C PRO A 77 -3.11 16.13 20.74
N VAL A 78 -3.93 15.47 21.55
CA VAL A 78 -4.84 16.11 22.54
C VAL A 78 -4.10 17.03 23.53
N LYS A 79 -2.82 16.76 23.80
CA LYS A 79 -2.01 17.49 24.79
C LYS A 79 -1.31 18.74 24.25
N ARG A 80 -1.26 18.95 22.93
CA ARG A 80 -0.90 20.29 22.42
C ARG A 80 -2.06 21.18 22.80
N ASN A 81 -1.79 22.34 23.40
CA ASN A 81 -2.73 23.30 23.96
C ASN A 81 -3.70 23.95 22.93
N ASN A 82 -4.04 23.21 21.89
CA ASN A 82 -4.96 23.51 20.82
C ASN A 82 -6.22 22.69 21.11
N THR A 83 -7.23 23.34 21.65
CA THR A 83 -8.57 22.76 21.80
C THR A 83 -9.05 22.24 20.45
N ASN A 84 -9.21 20.92 20.32
CA ASN A 84 -9.92 20.31 19.19
C ASN A 84 -11.36 20.86 19.20
N TRP A 85 -11.86 21.33 18.06
CA TRP A 85 -13.20 21.89 17.97
C TRP A 85 -14.29 20.88 18.32
N TYR A 86 -14.04 19.59 18.11
CA TYR A 86 -14.91 18.53 18.62
C TYR A 86 -14.99 18.55 20.14
N ASP A 87 -13.86 18.72 20.83
CA ASP A 87 -13.85 18.82 22.29
C ASP A 87 -14.56 20.10 22.76
N VAL A 88 -14.34 21.23 22.08
CA VAL A 88 -15.03 22.51 22.38
C VAL A 88 -16.54 22.41 22.18
N VAL A 89 -17.00 21.82 21.08
CA VAL A 89 -18.42 21.65 20.80
C VAL A 89 -19.04 20.64 21.75
N ARG A 90 -18.39 19.50 22.00
CA ARG A 90 -18.84 18.49 22.97
C ARG A 90 -18.94 19.07 24.38
N GLU A 91 -17.95 19.83 24.82
CA GLU A 91 -17.99 20.54 26.10
C GLU A 91 -19.11 21.58 26.13
N ARG A 92 -19.35 22.29 25.02
CA ARG A 92 -20.46 23.25 24.92
C ARG A 92 -21.82 22.58 24.99
N GLU A 93 -21.99 21.44 24.33
CA GLU A 93 -23.22 20.64 24.34
C GLU A 93 -23.46 20.03 25.73
N GLN A 94 -22.42 19.45 26.36
CA GLN A 94 -22.51 18.95 27.74
C GLN A 94 -22.83 20.07 28.74
N ASN A 95 -22.25 21.26 28.57
CA ASN A 95 -22.53 22.43 29.41
C ASN A 95 -23.85 23.14 29.05
N GLN A 96 -24.45 22.87 27.88
CA GLN A 96 -25.78 23.36 27.50
C GLN A 96 -26.90 22.62 28.23
N SER A 97 -26.63 21.41 28.76
CA SER A 97 -27.57 20.68 29.62
C SER A 97 -27.82 21.36 30.97
N THR A 98 -27.06 22.41 31.36
CA THR A 98 -27.13 22.99 32.70
C THR A 98 -27.23 24.53 32.80
N VAL A 99 -27.24 25.32 31.71
CA VAL A 99 -27.39 26.80 31.85
C VAL A 99 -28.22 27.45 30.73
N SER A 100 -29.10 28.36 31.15
CA SER A 100 -30.08 29.13 30.39
C SER A 100 -29.53 30.00 29.25
N SER A 101 -30.46 30.38 28.37
CA SER A 101 -30.38 31.42 27.33
C SER A 101 -29.54 32.62 27.74
N TRP A 102 -28.81 33.19 26.77
CA TRP A 102 -27.94 34.38 26.83
C TRP A 102 -26.45 34.10 27.08
N LYS A 103 -25.74 33.73 26.00
CA LYS A 103 -24.31 34.06 25.84
C LYS A 103 -24.04 34.64 24.44
N PRO A 104 -23.08 35.59 24.31
CA PRO A 104 -22.81 36.28 23.05
C PRO A 104 -22.34 35.30 21.97
N ALA A 105 -22.64 35.62 20.71
CA ALA A 105 -22.21 34.86 19.56
C ALA A 105 -20.67 34.70 19.57
N PRO A 106 -20.14 33.50 19.28
CA PRO A 106 -18.68 33.31 19.20
C PRO A 106 -18.08 34.19 18.09
N PRO A 107 -16.79 34.51 18.16
CA PRO A 107 -16.12 35.24 17.09
C PRO A 107 -16.32 34.49 15.77
N ARG A 108 -16.59 35.24 14.70
CA ARG A 108 -16.67 34.71 13.33
C ARG A 108 -15.28 34.25 12.91
N VAL A 109 -14.94 32.99 13.23
CA VAL A 109 -13.83 32.32 12.59
C VAL A 109 -14.25 32.05 11.14
N ALA A 110 -13.36 32.40 10.21
CA ALA A 110 -13.52 32.16 8.80
C ALA A 110 -13.95 30.71 8.54
N SER A 111 -15.01 30.53 7.75
CA SER A 111 -15.53 29.27 7.20
C SER A 111 -14.81 27.99 7.67
N PHE A 112 -15.35 27.35 8.70
CA PHE A 112 -14.83 26.08 9.20
C PHE A 112 -15.01 24.96 8.17
N GLY A 113 -13.97 24.16 7.97
CA GLY A 113 -14.09 22.89 7.26
C GLY A 113 -14.60 21.80 8.20
N PHE A 114 -15.42 20.87 7.69
CA PHE A 114 -15.79 19.65 8.42
C PHE A 114 -14.57 18.86 8.94
N GLU A 115 -13.43 19.00 8.27
CA GLU A 115 -12.16 18.36 8.63
C GLU A 115 -11.60 18.85 9.97
N ASP A 116 -11.88 20.09 10.38
CA ASP A 116 -11.30 20.67 11.60
C ASP A 116 -11.83 20.06 12.91
N PHE A 117 -12.86 19.19 12.80
CA PHE A 117 -13.43 18.45 13.92
C PHE A 117 -12.73 17.11 14.20
N TYR A 118 -11.76 16.72 13.38
CA TYR A 118 -11.08 15.43 13.51
C TYR A 118 -9.61 15.63 13.82
N ASN A 119 -9.08 14.79 14.69
CA ASN A 119 -7.66 14.85 15.05
C ASN A 119 -6.80 13.82 14.31
N CYS A 120 -7.40 12.94 13.51
CA CYS A 120 -6.70 11.97 12.69
C CYS A 120 -7.25 12.00 11.26
N HIS A 121 -6.41 12.40 10.29
CA HIS A 121 -6.76 12.47 8.88
C HIS A 121 -5.91 11.45 8.12
N VAL A 122 -6.51 10.38 7.63
CA VAL A 122 -5.83 9.32 6.88
C VAL A 122 -5.73 9.72 5.42
N LEU A 123 -4.53 9.63 4.85
CA LEU A 123 -4.21 10.08 3.50
C LEU A 123 -4.03 8.89 2.56
N ASP A 124 -4.53 9.01 1.34
CA ASP A 124 -4.40 7.98 0.30
C ASP A 124 -2.94 7.72 -0.09
N CYS A 125 -2.16 8.79 -0.15
CA CYS A 125 -0.79 8.85 -0.62
C CYS A 125 0.07 9.65 0.36
N PRO A 126 1.34 9.26 0.51
CA PRO A 126 2.27 10.05 1.29
C PRO A 126 2.64 11.34 0.54
N GLU A 127 3.29 12.23 1.25
CA GLU A 127 4.08 13.29 0.65
C GLU A 127 5.30 12.65 -0.02
N TYR A 128 5.52 13.01 -1.27
CA TYR A 128 6.70 12.68 -2.07
C TYR A 128 7.03 13.89 -2.93
N ARG A 129 8.25 13.95 -3.47
CA ARG A 129 8.85 15.21 -3.98
C ARG A 129 9.04 16.22 -2.85
N ASN A 130 9.30 17.50 -3.16
CA ASN A 130 9.66 18.58 -2.22
C ASN A 130 8.61 18.92 -1.13
N LEU A 131 7.74 17.98 -0.75
CA LEU A 131 6.70 18.11 0.27
C LEU A 131 5.76 19.28 -0.04
N SER A 132 5.43 19.45 -1.33
CA SER A 132 4.77 20.66 -1.84
C SER A 132 3.37 20.88 -1.28
N THR A 133 2.71 19.84 -0.77
CA THR A 133 1.38 19.92 -0.18
C THR A 133 1.41 19.97 1.35
N ILE A 134 2.59 20.03 1.98
CA ILE A 134 2.71 20.32 3.41
C ILE A 134 2.35 21.77 3.70
N VAL A 135 1.47 21.96 4.68
CA VAL A 135 1.08 23.26 5.22
C VAL A 135 1.44 23.36 6.70
N ASN A 136 1.79 24.56 7.14
CA ASN A 136 2.04 24.83 8.55
C ASN A 136 0.71 24.79 9.31
N ASP A 137 0.60 23.86 10.24
CA ASP A 137 -0.54 23.73 11.14
C ASP A 137 -0.03 23.16 12.46
N THR A 138 0.14 24.02 13.46
CA THR A 138 0.76 23.66 14.74
C THR A 138 -0.03 22.59 15.50
N ARG A 139 -1.30 22.37 15.15
CA ARG A 139 -2.14 21.33 15.74
C ARG A 139 -1.66 19.94 15.36
N PHE A 140 -1.17 19.76 14.13
CA PHE A 140 -0.91 18.44 13.56
C PHE A 140 0.58 18.12 13.45
N ASP A 141 0.87 16.84 13.52
CA ASP A 141 2.11 16.23 13.06
C ASP A 141 1.80 15.29 11.90
N TYR A 142 2.71 15.21 10.93
CA TYR A 142 2.59 14.41 9.73
C TYR A 142 3.38 13.10 9.86
N TYR A 143 2.69 11.99 9.62
CA TYR A 143 3.23 10.63 9.70
C TYR A 143 3.10 9.91 8.37
N THR A 144 4.09 9.09 8.01
CA THR A 144 4.11 8.35 6.75
C THR A 144 4.77 6.99 6.90
N LEU A 145 4.38 6.04 6.05
CA LEU A 145 5.07 4.75 5.92
C LEU A 145 6.50 4.90 5.36
N TYR A 146 6.78 6.00 4.67
CA TYR A 146 8.01 6.19 3.89
C TYR A 146 9.01 7.18 4.54
N ALA A 147 8.98 7.35 5.87
CA ALA A 147 9.85 8.35 6.51
C ALA A 147 11.34 7.96 6.55
N ARG A 148 11.65 6.66 6.51
CA ARG A 148 13.04 6.17 6.58
C ARG A 148 13.77 6.30 5.23
N LEU A 149 13.05 6.01 4.15
CA LEU A 149 13.52 6.11 2.78
C LEU A 149 12.43 6.85 2.02
N LEU A 150 12.65 8.16 1.83
CA LEU A 150 11.70 8.97 1.08
C LEU A 150 11.66 8.47 -0.36
N PRO A 151 10.47 8.32 -0.96
CA PRO A 151 10.36 7.89 -2.34
C PRO A 151 11.09 8.85 -3.27
N ALA A 152 11.69 8.32 -4.33
CA ALA A 152 12.35 9.11 -5.36
C ALA A 152 11.37 10.15 -5.97
N SER A 153 11.91 11.22 -6.54
CA SER A 153 11.09 12.31 -7.11
C SER A 153 10.23 11.87 -8.31
N ASN A 154 10.69 10.85 -9.05
CA ASN A 154 9.98 10.19 -10.14
C ASN A 154 9.10 9.02 -9.69
N ALA A 155 8.96 8.77 -8.38
CA ALA A 155 8.04 7.76 -7.87
C ALA A 155 6.59 8.20 -8.06
N THR A 156 5.73 7.24 -8.37
CA THR A 156 4.29 7.40 -8.46
C THR A 156 3.62 6.75 -7.25
N CYS A 157 2.67 7.46 -6.65
CA CYS A 157 1.79 6.88 -5.67
C CYS A 157 0.58 6.23 -6.35
N ILE A 158 0.30 4.97 -6.00
CA ILE A 158 -0.96 4.30 -6.30
C ILE A 158 -1.73 4.17 -4.96
N PRO A 159 -2.86 4.90 -4.79
CA PRO A 159 -3.66 4.87 -3.57
C PRO A 159 -3.94 3.45 -3.07
N SER A 160 -3.87 3.24 -1.75
CA SER A 160 -4.06 1.93 -1.07
C SER A 160 -3.07 0.82 -1.43
N ILE A 161 -2.23 1.00 -2.44
CA ILE A 161 -1.29 -0.01 -2.94
C ILE A 161 0.14 0.31 -2.50
N GLY A 162 0.63 1.52 -2.76
CA GLY A 162 1.98 1.93 -2.38
C GLY A 162 2.65 2.92 -3.33
N MET A 163 3.95 3.11 -3.14
CA MET A 163 4.82 3.92 -3.99
C MET A 163 5.59 3.03 -4.97
N PHE A 164 5.62 3.42 -6.24
CA PHE A 164 6.23 2.65 -7.32
C PHE A 164 7.15 3.51 -8.16
N LEU A 165 8.24 2.90 -8.65
CA LEU A 165 9.11 3.48 -9.65
C LEU A 165 9.03 2.56 -10.87
N PHE A 166 8.73 3.15 -12.02
CA PHE A 166 8.70 2.45 -13.30
C PHE A 166 9.97 2.84 -14.05
N ASP A 167 10.79 1.84 -14.34
CA ASP A 167 12.01 1.99 -15.13
C ASP A 167 11.74 1.38 -16.52
N ASP A 168 11.92 2.18 -17.55
CA ASP A 168 11.74 1.82 -18.95
C ASP A 168 13.04 1.25 -19.58
N THR A 169 14.13 1.22 -18.82
CA THR A 169 15.39 0.62 -19.23
C THR A 169 15.23 -0.88 -19.41
N LYS A 170 15.56 -1.37 -20.62
CA LYS A 170 15.53 -2.80 -20.92
C LYS A 170 16.66 -3.53 -20.17
N LEU A 171 16.27 -4.28 -19.15
CA LEU A 171 17.17 -5.08 -18.32
C LEU A 171 16.79 -6.57 -18.39
N ASN A 172 17.66 -7.42 -17.85
CA ASN A 172 17.28 -8.78 -17.47
C ASN A 172 16.68 -8.76 -16.05
N TYR A 173 16.01 -9.85 -15.64
CA TYR A 173 15.34 -9.94 -14.33
C TYR A 173 16.28 -9.60 -13.17
N SER A 174 17.49 -10.17 -13.13
CA SER A 174 18.45 -9.98 -12.04
C SER A 174 18.93 -8.53 -11.93
N ASN A 175 19.21 -7.88 -13.05
CA ASN A 175 19.63 -6.47 -13.07
C ASN A 175 18.46 -5.57 -12.66
N ALA A 176 17.24 -5.83 -13.15
CA ALA A 176 16.05 -5.08 -12.74
C ALA A 176 15.81 -5.21 -11.22
N TYR A 177 15.94 -6.42 -10.67
CA TYR A 177 15.88 -6.65 -9.23
C TYR A 177 16.92 -5.82 -8.46
N ASN A 178 18.18 -5.85 -8.89
CA ASN A 178 19.26 -5.11 -8.24
C ASN A 178 19.06 -3.59 -8.29
N VAL A 179 18.51 -3.06 -9.39
CA VAL A 179 18.15 -1.64 -9.51
C VAL A 179 17.03 -1.26 -8.52
N CYS A 180 15.98 -2.08 -8.40
CA CYS A 180 14.93 -1.81 -7.42
C CYS A 180 15.44 -1.88 -5.98
N VAL A 181 16.33 -2.82 -5.66
CA VAL A 181 16.95 -2.94 -4.34
C VAL A 181 17.88 -1.77 -4.03
N SER A 182 18.69 -1.34 -4.99
CA SER A 182 19.59 -0.18 -4.80
C SER A 182 18.83 1.13 -4.62
N ALA A 183 17.63 1.24 -5.19
CA ALA A 183 16.69 2.34 -4.97
C ALA A 183 15.96 2.26 -3.60
N GLY A 184 16.28 1.30 -2.74
CA GLY A 184 15.64 1.14 -1.42
C GLY A 184 14.29 0.43 -1.47
N GLY A 185 13.96 -0.22 -2.58
CA GLY A 185 12.73 -0.98 -2.79
C GLY A 185 12.99 -2.45 -3.17
N SER A 186 12.06 -3.02 -3.92
CA SER A 186 12.16 -4.36 -4.52
C SER A 186 11.26 -4.42 -5.76
N LEU A 187 11.36 -5.47 -6.57
CA LEU A 187 10.41 -5.65 -7.67
C LEU A 187 8.97 -5.73 -7.14
N ALA A 188 8.03 -5.17 -7.90
CA ALA A 188 6.66 -4.98 -7.44
C ALA A 188 5.99 -6.31 -7.08
N HIS A 189 5.44 -6.38 -5.86
CA HIS A 189 4.69 -7.54 -5.40
C HIS A 189 3.26 -7.52 -5.98
N ILE A 190 2.86 -8.58 -6.67
CA ILE A 190 1.59 -8.68 -7.41
C ILE A 190 0.63 -9.77 -6.91
N ALA A 191 0.89 -10.43 -5.77
CA ALA A 191 0.08 -11.56 -5.32
C ALA A 191 -1.29 -11.19 -4.68
N SER A 192 -1.92 -10.11 -5.14
CA SER A 192 -3.28 -9.70 -4.75
C SER A 192 -3.97 -9.02 -5.93
N ASP A 193 -5.28 -9.22 -6.04
CA ASP A 193 -6.15 -8.60 -7.04
C ASP A 193 -6.01 -7.07 -7.10
N ALA A 194 -6.07 -6.39 -5.95
CA ALA A 194 -5.97 -4.93 -5.87
C ALA A 194 -4.64 -4.42 -6.44
N ARG A 195 -3.51 -5.04 -6.06
CA ARG A 195 -2.19 -4.65 -6.57
C ARG A 195 -2.07 -4.90 -8.07
N THR A 196 -2.45 -6.09 -8.55
CA THR A 196 -2.35 -6.42 -9.97
C THR A 196 -3.20 -5.50 -10.82
N PHE A 197 -4.47 -5.30 -10.45
CA PHE A 197 -5.40 -4.49 -11.23
C PHE A 197 -5.01 -3.01 -11.28
N GLN A 198 -4.60 -2.43 -10.14
CA GLN A 198 -4.20 -1.02 -10.11
C GLN A 198 -2.87 -0.78 -10.85
N LEU A 199 -1.91 -1.70 -10.71
CA LEU A 199 -0.64 -1.62 -11.44
C LEU A 199 -0.84 -1.80 -12.95
N SER A 200 -1.67 -2.76 -13.39
CA SER A 200 -1.95 -2.96 -14.82
C SER A 200 -2.64 -1.75 -15.42
N LYS A 201 -3.60 -1.15 -14.71
CA LYS A 201 -4.27 0.08 -15.13
C LYS A 201 -3.28 1.24 -15.26
N TYR A 202 -2.33 1.37 -14.33
CA TYR A 202 -1.31 2.41 -14.39
C TYR A 202 -0.35 2.19 -15.56
N ILE A 203 0.17 0.97 -15.74
CA ILE A 203 1.05 0.61 -16.86
C ILE A 203 0.39 0.90 -18.21
N ALA A 204 -0.88 0.53 -18.37
CA ALA A 204 -1.64 0.80 -19.59
C ALA A 204 -1.86 2.31 -19.87
N SER A 205 -1.70 3.16 -18.86
CA SER A 205 -1.78 4.63 -18.99
C SER A 205 -0.42 5.30 -19.24
N LEU A 206 0.68 4.55 -19.18
CA LEU A 206 2.00 5.08 -19.48
C LEU A 206 2.08 5.41 -20.98
N PRO A 207 2.79 6.50 -21.36
CA PRO A 207 3.00 6.83 -22.75
C PRO A 207 3.60 5.64 -23.50
N GLU A 208 3.08 5.35 -24.70
CA GLU A 208 3.67 4.33 -25.57
C GLU A 208 5.14 4.70 -25.82
N MET A 209 6.02 3.77 -25.45
CA MET A 209 7.42 3.85 -25.80
C MET A 209 7.53 3.76 -27.32
N ASN A 210 8.18 4.75 -27.95
CA ASN A 210 8.57 4.67 -29.36
C ASN A 210 9.63 3.58 -29.52
N TYR A 211 9.21 2.32 -29.49
CA TYR A 211 10.02 1.21 -29.96
C TYR A 211 10.13 1.35 -31.47
N THR A 212 11.15 2.07 -31.92
CA THR A 212 11.62 1.97 -33.30
C THR A 212 12.22 0.58 -33.50
N THR A 213 11.35 -0.40 -33.76
CA THR A 213 11.75 -1.66 -34.38
C THR A 213 12.15 -1.34 -35.82
N ASN A 214 13.39 -0.87 -35.99
CA ASN A 214 14.04 -0.86 -37.29
C ASN A 214 14.11 -2.32 -37.77
N ASN A 215 13.24 -2.69 -38.71
CA ASN A 215 13.06 -4.01 -39.37
C ASN A 215 11.87 -4.90 -38.97
N SER A 216 10.67 -4.34 -38.72
CA SER A 216 9.45 -5.15 -38.85
C SER A 216 8.45 -4.49 -39.79
N THR A 217 8.33 -5.01 -41.01
CA THR A 217 7.24 -4.72 -41.97
C THR A 217 5.91 -5.37 -41.55
N ASP A 218 5.68 -5.51 -40.24
CA ASP A 218 4.48 -6.17 -39.70
C ASP A 218 3.65 -5.15 -38.93
N THR A 219 2.68 -4.55 -39.63
CA THR A 219 1.89 -3.39 -39.22
C THR A 219 0.76 -3.74 -38.24
N THR A 220 0.88 -4.81 -37.44
CA THR A 220 -0.26 -5.34 -36.65
C THR A 220 0.04 -5.79 -35.22
N SER A 221 1.19 -5.47 -34.64
CA SER A 221 1.45 -5.79 -33.22
C SER A 221 2.17 -4.66 -32.52
N ALA A 222 1.41 -3.72 -31.95
CA ALA A 222 1.95 -2.87 -30.91
C ALA A 222 2.47 -3.80 -29.80
N ILE A 223 3.78 -3.88 -29.64
CA ILE A 223 4.40 -4.68 -28.59
C ILE A 223 4.07 -4.00 -27.27
N GLU A 224 3.11 -4.55 -26.52
CA GLU A 224 2.79 -4.04 -25.19
C GLU A 224 4.05 -4.13 -24.30
N PRO A 225 4.41 -3.06 -23.57
CA PRO A 225 5.59 -3.06 -22.71
C PRO A 225 5.43 -4.08 -21.58
N LEU A 226 6.35 -5.04 -21.51
CA LEU A 226 6.41 -6.04 -20.44
C LEU A 226 7.29 -5.53 -19.29
N TYR A 227 6.77 -5.61 -18.08
CA TYR A 227 7.49 -5.23 -16.86
C TYR A 227 7.78 -6.46 -15.99
N TYR A 228 8.98 -6.53 -15.43
CA TYR A 228 9.27 -7.54 -14.42
C TYR A 228 8.51 -7.25 -13.13
N VAL A 229 7.95 -8.30 -12.55
CA VAL A 229 7.32 -8.29 -11.24
C VAL A 229 8.17 -9.08 -10.25
N GLY A 230 7.96 -8.87 -8.96
CA GLY A 230 8.70 -9.55 -7.90
C GLY A 230 8.20 -10.97 -7.69
N LEU A 231 8.36 -11.82 -8.71
CA LEU A 231 8.01 -13.24 -8.67
C LEU A 231 9.11 -14.06 -9.34
N ASN A 232 9.74 -14.95 -8.58
CA ASN A 232 10.84 -15.80 -9.06
C ASN A 232 10.60 -17.27 -8.73
N GLU A 233 10.98 -18.15 -9.64
CA GLU A 233 10.98 -19.60 -9.46
C GLU A 233 12.34 -20.06 -8.93
N THR A 234 12.52 -20.06 -7.60
CA THR A 234 13.77 -20.53 -6.98
C THR A 234 13.86 -22.06 -6.95
N VAL A 235 12.71 -22.74 -6.92
CA VAL A 235 12.60 -24.19 -6.94
C VAL A 235 11.55 -24.54 -7.99
N LYS A 236 11.77 -25.62 -8.77
CA LYS A 236 10.85 -26.03 -9.84
C LYS A 236 9.40 -26.07 -9.31
N ASN A 237 8.50 -25.39 -10.03
CA ASN A 237 7.09 -25.20 -9.74
C ASN A 237 6.80 -24.47 -8.41
N ARG A 238 7.74 -23.70 -7.86
CA ARG A 238 7.54 -22.91 -6.64
C ARG A 238 8.03 -21.49 -6.83
N PHE A 239 7.08 -20.57 -6.70
CA PHE A 239 7.31 -19.16 -6.90
C PHE A 239 7.38 -18.42 -5.57
N PHE A 240 8.29 -17.46 -5.49
CA PHE A 240 8.55 -16.64 -4.32
C PHE A 240 8.49 -15.16 -4.68
N THR A 241 7.95 -14.36 -3.76
CA THR A 241 7.94 -12.90 -3.90
C THR A 241 9.34 -12.33 -3.66
N SER A 242 9.58 -11.07 -4.01
CA SER A 242 10.84 -10.39 -3.63
C SER A 242 11.06 -10.28 -2.11
N ALA A 243 10.03 -10.51 -1.29
CA ALA A 243 10.14 -10.55 0.17
C ALA A 243 10.36 -11.97 0.72
N ASP A 244 10.66 -12.94 -0.16
CA ASP A 244 10.84 -14.37 0.15
C ASP A 244 9.56 -15.04 0.66
N GLU A 245 8.39 -14.58 0.19
CA GLU A 245 7.11 -15.16 0.54
C GLU A 245 6.69 -16.17 -0.52
N ARG A 246 6.23 -17.35 -0.10
CA ARG A 246 5.71 -18.35 -1.03
C ARG A 246 4.43 -17.86 -1.68
N LEU A 247 4.36 -17.98 -3.01
CA LEU A 247 3.17 -17.62 -3.77
C LEU A 247 1.94 -18.43 -3.31
N ASP A 248 2.13 -19.67 -2.85
CA ASP A 248 1.08 -20.55 -2.29
C ASP A 248 0.35 -19.94 -1.08
N CYS A 249 0.95 -18.97 -0.40
CA CYS A 249 0.31 -18.25 0.71
C CYS A 249 -0.77 -17.26 0.26
N PHE A 250 -0.81 -16.94 -1.03
CA PHE A 250 -1.77 -16.03 -1.63
C PHE A 250 -2.77 -16.84 -2.46
N ARG A 251 -4.05 -16.47 -2.43
CA ARG A 251 -5.07 -17.12 -3.27
C ARG A 251 -5.12 -16.60 -4.70
N PHE A 252 -4.66 -15.37 -4.91
CA PHE A 252 -4.77 -14.69 -6.20
C PHE A 252 -3.67 -15.11 -7.18
N ARG A 253 -4.05 -15.36 -8.43
CA ARG A 253 -3.15 -15.62 -9.56
C ARG A 253 -3.65 -14.87 -10.79
N ALA A 254 -2.72 -14.23 -11.50
CA ALA A 254 -3.00 -13.56 -12.77
C ALA A 254 -2.04 -14.06 -13.85
N TRP A 255 -2.03 -15.38 -14.06
CA TRP A 255 -1.26 -15.97 -15.14
C TRP A 255 -1.91 -15.68 -16.50
N ALA A 256 -1.10 -15.36 -17.49
CA ALA A 256 -1.55 -15.33 -18.88
C ALA A 256 -1.90 -16.77 -19.35
N PRO A 257 -2.73 -16.94 -20.39
CA PRO A 257 -3.05 -18.25 -20.94
C PRO A 257 -1.79 -19.06 -21.26
N GLY A 258 -1.72 -20.31 -20.79
CA GLY A 258 -0.55 -21.17 -20.96
C GLY A 258 0.57 -20.97 -19.94
N HIS A 259 0.41 -20.07 -18.96
CA HIS A 259 1.38 -19.83 -17.89
C HIS A 259 0.90 -20.35 -16.51
N PRO A 260 1.83 -20.73 -15.60
CA PRO A 260 3.26 -20.88 -15.83
C PRO A 260 3.51 -22.04 -16.82
N ALA A 261 4.40 -21.83 -17.79
CA ALA A 261 4.67 -22.84 -18.80
C ALA A 261 5.50 -23.96 -18.16
N TYR A 262 4.93 -25.15 -18.08
CA TYR A 262 5.65 -26.33 -17.62
C TYR A 262 6.53 -26.85 -18.78
N VAL A 263 7.86 -26.78 -18.60
CA VAL A 263 8.82 -27.54 -19.42
C VAL A 263 9.36 -28.73 -18.62
#